data_AF-A0A935WCP8-F1
#
_entry.id   AF-A0A935WCP8-F1
#
_cell.length_a   1.000
_cell.length_b   1.000
_cell.length_c   1.000
_cell.angle_alpha   90.00
_cell.angle_beta   90.00
_cell.angle_gamma   90.00
#
_symmetry.space_group_name_H-M   'P 1'
#
loop_
_entity.id
_entity.type
_entity.pdbx_description
1 polymer ?
#
loop_
_entity_poly.entity_id
_entity_poly.type
_entity_poly.pdbx_seq_one_letter_code
_entity_poly.pdbx_strand_id
1 'polypeptide(L)'
;MSAFKPQQRHLTVDGRVFHFVSYEAMPANARRQEAAQPAMWCLMVEGRRMPALPWTADDAPEEVDRQLAAWVAEHIGPVPPPPPQPRTAGKTHRGVRGDWAP
;
A
#
# COMPACT_ATOMS: atom_id res chain seq x y z
N MET A 1 2.61 15.87 -19.75
CA MET A 1 2.01 14.56 -19.42
C MET A 1 2.76 14.03 -18.22
N SER A 2 2.13 14.01 -17.05
CA SER A 2 2.77 13.46 -15.86
C SER A 2 3.01 11.97 -16.04
N ALA A 3 4.28 11.56 -16.02
CA ALA A 3 4.70 10.16 -16.06
C ALA A 3 4.60 9.49 -14.68
N PHE A 4 3.93 10.14 -13.72
CA PHE A 4 3.74 9.60 -12.39
C PHE A 4 2.79 8.40 -12.46
N LYS A 5 3.30 7.22 -12.08
CA LYS A 5 2.50 6.03 -11.91
C LYS A 5 2.25 5.85 -10.42
N PRO A 6 0.99 5.96 -9.93
CA PRO A 6 0.67 5.65 -8.56
C PRO A 6 1.20 4.27 -8.19
N GLN A 7 1.96 4.20 -7.11
CA GLN A 7 2.53 2.96 -6.60
C GLN A 7 1.75 2.52 -5.37
N GLN A 8 1.56 1.21 -5.24
CA GLN A 8 0.95 0.61 -4.07
C GLN A 8 1.94 -0.35 -3.43
N ARG A 9 2.08 -0.28 -2.11
CA ARG A 9 2.98 -1.17 -1.35
C ARG A 9 2.24 -1.77 -0.17
N HIS A 10 2.39 -3.08 -0.01
CA HIS A 10 1.87 -3.81 1.15
C HIS A 10 3.05 -4.19 2.03
N LEU A 11 3.07 -3.67 3.25
CA LEU A 11 4.14 -3.92 4.21
C LEU A 11 3.60 -4.69 5.41
N THR A 12 4.35 -5.71 5.83
CA THR A 12 4.02 -6.45 7.04
C THR A 12 4.87 -5.92 8.19
N VAL A 13 4.25 -5.26 9.15
CA VAL A 13 4.89 -4.73 10.37
C VAL A 13 4.20 -5.37 11.57
N ASP A 14 4.95 -6.02 12.46
CA ASP A 14 4.43 -6.76 13.62
C ASP A 14 3.31 -7.75 13.28
N GLY A 15 3.42 -8.38 12.11
CA GLY A 15 2.44 -9.36 11.61
C GLY A 15 1.17 -8.75 10.99
N ARG A 16 0.98 -7.42 11.03
CA ARG A 16 -0.12 -6.74 10.31
C ARG A 16 0.32 -6.23 8.95
N VAL A 17 -0.58 -6.38 7.97
CA VAL A 17 -0.39 -5.86 6.61
C VAL A 17 -0.93 -4.44 6.54
N PHE A 18 -0.08 -3.50 6.14
CA PHE A 18 -0.38 -2.09 5.92
C PHE A 18 -0.37 -1.79 4.43
N HIS A 19 -1.39 -1.08 3.95
CA HIS A 19 -1.53 -0.71 2.54
C HIS A 19 -1.17 0.76 2.32
N PHE A 20 -0.04 0.98 1.67
CA PHE A 20 0.43 2.29 1.29
C PHE A 20 0.17 2.57 -0.18
N VAL A 21 -0.23 3.80 -0.48
CA VAL A 21 -0.45 4.28 -1.84
C VAL A 21 0.29 5.60 -2.01
N SER A 22 1.09 5.73 -3.07
CA SER A 22 1.70 7.00 -3.43
C SER A 22 0.74 7.86 -4.26
N TYR A 23 0.67 9.13 -3.88
CA TYR A 23 -0.05 10.16 -4.60
C TYR A 23 0.93 11.10 -5.31
N GLU A 24 0.54 11.53 -6.51
CA GLU A 24 1.29 12.51 -7.28
C GLU A 24 1.27 13.87 -6.59
N ALA A 25 2.33 14.65 -6.78
CA ALA A 25 2.30 16.06 -6.44
C ALA A 25 1.18 16.77 -7.20
N MET A 26 0.29 17.46 -6.49
CA MET A 26 -0.71 18.31 -7.11
C MET A 26 -0.18 19.74 -7.18
N PRO A 27 -0.13 20.36 -8.37
CA PRO A 27 0.23 21.77 -8.47
C PRO A 27 -0.81 22.63 -7.75
N ALA A 28 -0.38 23.78 -7.21
CA ALA A 28 -1.31 24.74 -6.61
C ALA A 28 -2.36 25.17 -7.63
N ASN A 29 -3.63 25.14 -7.23
CA ASN A 29 -4.73 25.64 -8.04
C ASN A 29 -5.29 26.92 -7.40
N ALA A 30 -4.75 28.06 -7.82
CA ALA A 30 -5.15 29.36 -7.32
C ALA A 30 -6.65 29.67 -7.53
N ARG A 31 -7.28 29.10 -8.58
CA ARG A 31 -8.73 29.26 -8.82
C ARG A 31 -9.60 28.51 -7.82
N ARG A 32 -9.08 27.42 -7.24
CA ARG A 32 -9.77 26.61 -6.22
C ARG A 32 -9.24 26.84 -4.81
N GLN A 33 -8.28 27.77 -4.66
CA GLN A 33 -7.54 28.02 -3.42
C GLN A 33 -6.86 26.75 -2.85
N GLU A 34 -6.53 25.79 -3.72
CA GLU A 34 -5.84 24.57 -3.32
C GLU A 34 -4.33 24.83 -3.33
N ALA A 35 -3.67 24.64 -2.19
CA ALA A 35 -2.21 24.72 -2.09
C ALA A 35 -1.56 23.58 -2.87
N ALA A 36 -0.31 23.79 -3.32
CA ALA A 36 0.47 22.72 -3.92
C ALA A 36 0.66 21.60 -2.88
N GLN A 37 0.35 20.38 -3.27
CA GLN A 37 0.58 19.19 -2.44
C GLN A 37 1.79 18.45 -3.02
N PRO A 38 2.82 18.16 -2.21
CA PRO A 38 3.94 17.35 -2.68
C PRO A 38 3.49 15.91 -2.92
N ALA A 39 4.27 15.17 -3.73
CA ALA A 39 4.05 13.74 -3.88
C ALA A 39 4.29 13.06 -2.53
N MET A 40 3.42 12.14 -2.13
CA MET A 40 3.45 11.57 -0.79
C MET A 40 2.89 10.16 -0.74
N TRP A 41 3.46 9.35 0.17
CA TRP A 41 2.91 8.08 0.58
C TRP A 41 1.83 8.30 1.62
N CYS A 42 0.67 7.69 1.38
CA CYS A 42 -0.45 7.67 2.30
C CYS A 42 -0.73 6.23 2.74
N LEU A 43 -0.87 6.04 4.04
CA LEU A 43 -1.38 4.80 4.60
C LEU A 43 -2.91 4.78 4.50
N MET A 44 -3.45 3.68 3.97
CA MET A 44 -4.88 3.39 3.93
C MET A 44 -5.26 2.57 5.17
N VAL A 45 -5.93 3.18 6.15
CA VAL A 45 -6.42 2.51 7.37
C VAL A 45 -7.90 2.82 7.55
N GLU A 46 -8.75 1.78 7.60
CA GLU A 46 -10.20 1.90 7.87
C GLU A 46 -10.92 2.96 7.01
N GLY A 47 -10.54 3.09 5.73
CA GLY A 47 -11.12 4.07 4.82
C GLY A 47 -10.60 5.51 5.00
N ARG A 48 -9.65 5.73 5.92
CA ARG A 48 -8.93 6.99 6.09
C ARG A 48 -7.57 6.92 5.40
N ARG A 49 -7.13 8.08 4.90
CA ARG A 49 -5.80 8.30 4.32
C ARG A 49 -4.95 9.05 5.33
N MET A 50 -3.91 8.41 5.82
CA MET A 50 -2.96 9.04 6.72
C MET A 50 -1.68 9.38 5.94
N PRO A 51 -1.30 10.68 5.85
CA PRO A 51 -0.06 11.06 5.20
C PRO A 51 1.13 10.53 6.00
N ALA A 52 2.00 9.75 5.36
CA ALA A 52 3.12 9.08 6.01
C ALA A 52 4.44 9.81 5.75
N LEU A 53 4.95 9.71 4.52
CA LEU A 53 6.21 10.32 4.11
C LEU A 53 6.16 10.89 2.69
N PRO A 54 6.99 11.89 2.35
CA PRO A 54 7.16 12.36 0.98
C PRO A 54 7.53 11.21 0.05
N TRP A 55 7.00 11.23 -1.17
CA TRP A 55 7.39 10.28 -2.22
C TRP A 55 8.55 10.88 -3.02
N THR A 56 9.63 10.11 -3.16
CA THR A 56 10.79 10.46 -3.96
C THR A 56 11.04 9.36 -4.99
N ALA A 57 11.31 9.74 -6.23
CA ALA A 57 11.55 8.78 -7.31
C ALA A 57 12.90 8.05 -7.20
N ASP A 58 13.87 8.68 -6.53
CA ASP A 58 15.24 8.18 -6.39
C ASP A 58 15.40 7.16 -5.25
N ASP A 59 14.40 7.04 -4.37
CA ASP A 59 14.48 6.10 -3.25
C ASP A 59 14.35 4.66 -3.75
N ALA A 60 15.27 3.82 -3.31
CA ALA A 60 15.21 2.39 -3.57
C ALA A 60 13.94 1.80 -2.93
N PRO A 61 13.26 0.83 -3.58
CA PRO A 61 12.06 0.18 -3.04
C PRO A 61 12.22 -0.33 -1.61
N GLU A 62 13.37 -0.92 -1.30
CA GLU A 62 13.71 -1.46 0.02
C GLU A 62 13.89 -0.36 1.06
N GLU A 63 14.40 0.80 0.64
CA GLU A 63 14.57 1.96 1.52
C GLU A 63 13.23 2.59 1.87
N VAL A 64 12.36 2.76 0.87
CA VAL A 64 10.97 3.18 1.08
C VAL A 64 10.26 2.24 2.04
N ASP A 65 10.45 0.92 1.89
CA ASP A 65 9.87 -0.09 2.77
C ASP A 65 10.35 0.05 4.22
N ARG A 66 11.65 0.31 4.44
CA ARG A 66 12.19 0.59 5.77
C ARG A 66 11.62 1.86 6.39
N GLN A 67 11.55 2.94 5.62
CA GLN A 67 11.01 4.23 6.08
C GLN A 67 9.53 4.12 6.46
N LEU A 68 8.73 3.45 5.63
CA LEU A 68 7.31 3.21 5.90
C LEU A 68 7.11 2.32 7.13
N ALA A 69 7.93 1.28 7.31
CA ALA A 69 7.87 0.44 8.50
C ALA A 69 8.23 1.20 9.79
N ALA A 70 9.26 2.04 9.75
CA ALA A 70 9.64 2.90 10.87
C ALA A 70 8.53 3.91 11.21
N TRP A 71 7.92 4.53 10.19
CA TRP A 71 6.81 5.44 10.37
C TRP A 71 5.60 4.77 11.05
N VAL A 72 5.26 3.52 10.67
CA VAL A 72 4.19 2.74 11.31
C VAL A 72 4.49 2.50 12.77
N ALA A 73 5.72 2.08 13.09
CA ALA A 73 6.13 1.82 14.47
C ALA A 73 6.01 3.09 15.33
N GLU A 74 6.34 4.25 14.77
CA GLU A 74 6.25 5.55 15.45
C GLU A 74 4.80 6.05 15.62
N HIS A 75 3.98 5.98 14.57
CA HIS A 75 2.66 6.64 14.54
C HIS A 75 1.48 5.73 14.94
N ILE A 76 1.60 4.42 14.70
CA ILE A 76 0.54 3.44 15.01
C ILE A 76 0.87 2.68 16.30
N GLY A 77 2.15 2.59 16.66
CA GLY A 77 2.64 1.87 17.84
C GLY A 77 2.66 0.35 17.67
N PRO A 78 2.99 -0.40 18.73
CA PRO A 78 2.96 -1.86 18.70
C PRO A 78 1.52 -2.34 18.51
N VAL A 79 1.35 -3.08 17.44
CA VAL A 79 0.06 -3.44 16.91
C VAL A 79 -0.15 -4.93 17.23
N PRO A 80 -1.18 -5.31 18.01
CA PRO A 80 -1.34 -6.71 18.40
C PRO A 80 -1.50 -7.57 17.14
N PRO A 81 -0.88 -8.76 17.09
CA PRO A 81 -0.83 -9.58 15.89
C PRO A 81 -2.26 -9.81 15.37
N PRO A 82 -2.49 -9.71 14.05
CA PRO A 82 -3.82 -9.95 13.53
C PRO A 82 -4.20 -11.40 13.83
N PRO A 83 -5.50 -11.69 14.04
CA PRO A 83 -5.94 -13.07 14.12
C PRO A 83 -5.46 -13.82 12.85
N PRO A 84 -5.07 -15.10 12.97
CA PRO A 84 -4.54 -15.86 11.85
C PRO A 84 -5.55 -15.83 10.71
N GLN A 85 -5.24 -15.05 9.67
CA GLN A 85 -6.09 -15.00 8.49
C GLN A 85 -6.02 -16.39 7.85
N PRO A 86 -7.16 -16.99 7.46
CA PRO A 86 -7.14 -18.20 6.69
C PRO A 86 -6.38 -17.88 5.41
N ARG A 87 -5.15 -18.42 5.30
CA ARG A 87 -4.40 -18.44 4.05
C ARG A 87 -5.37 -18.97 3.02
N THR A 88 -5.74 -18.15 2.04
CA THR A 88 -6.51 -18.59 0.88
C THR A 88 -5.71 -19.71 0.25
N ALA A 89 -6.07 -20.95 0.59
CA ALA A 89 -5.52 -22.14 0.00
C ALA A 89 -5.74 -21.98 -1.50
N GLY A 90 -4.63 -21.93 -2.24
CA GLY A 90 -4.65 -21.81 -3.69
C GLY A 90 -5.69 -22.77 -4.24
N LYS A 91 -6.57 -22.24 -5.08
CA LYS A 91 -7.54 -23.02 -5.86
C LYS A 91 -6.75 -24.11 -6.59
N THR A 92 -6.64 -25.30 -6.03
CA THR A 92 -6.21 -26.48 -6.77
C THR A 92 -7.27 -26.70 -7.82
N HIS A 93 -6.94 -26.37 -9.06
CA HIS A 93 -7.73 -26.69 -10.24
C HIS A 93 -7.86 -28.22 -10.28
N ARG A 94 -8.92 -28.76 -9.67
CA ARG A 94 -9.27 -30.17 -9.78
C ARG A 94 -9.78 -30.35 -11.20
N GLY A 95 -8.89 -30.75 -12.09
CA GLY A 95 -9.21 -31.11 -13.47
C GLY A 95 -10.30 -32.18 -13.47
N VAL A 96 -11.47 -31.81 -13.96
CA VAL A 96 -12.51 -32.75 -14.35
C VAL A 96 -12.02 -33.41 -15.64
N ARG A 97 -11.47 -34.63 -15.55
CA ARG A 97 -11.39 -35.51 -16.71
C ARG A 97 -12.69 -36.30 -16.74
N GLY A 98 -13.52 -35.96 -17.72
CA GLY A 98 -14.71 -36.73 -18.07
C GLY A 98 -14.30 -38.12 -18.55
N ASP A 99 -14.89 -39.12 -17.94
CA ASP A 99 -14.92 -40.49 -18.41
C ASP A 99 -16.21 -40.64 -19.21
N TRP A 100 -16.09 -40.62 -20.54
CA TRP A 100 -17.15 -41.07 -21.44
C TRP A 100 -16.74 -42.46 -21.93
N ALA A 101 -17.42 -43.48 -21.43
CA ALA A 101 -17.33 -44.85 -21.92
C ALA A 101 -18.33 -45.07 -23.08
N PRO A 102 -18.02 -45.98 -24.02
CA PRO A 102 -18.75 -46.16 -25.28
C PRO A 102 -20.11 -46.85 -25.14
#